data_AF-A0A7S4AZE6-F1
#
_entry.id   AF-A0A7S4AZE6-F1
#
_cell.length_a   1.000
_cell.length_b   1.000
_cell.length_c   1.000
_cell.angle_alpha   90.00
_cell.angle_beta   90.00
_cell.angle_gamma   90.00
#
_symmetry.space_group_name_H-M   'P 1'
#
loop_
_entity.id
_entity.type
_entity.pdbx_description
1 polymer ?
#
loop_
_entity_poly.entity_id
_entity_poly.type
_entity_poly.pdbx_seq_one_letter_code
_entity_poly.pdbx_strand_id
1 'polypeptide(L)'
;VASRRATRSTRSCARSARLEPSMGSASAKQVCSYIEPISGRTFPLEKPRWSFDHGSQPLPLMLTPLPGITKQDIRKSVRSLWRYAAAMPMECRSPISLGEGCTPLVKSRLRGQNVLF
;
A
#
# COMPACT_ATOMS: atom_id res chain seq x y z
N VAL A 1 -37.11 -24.44 44.33
CA VAL A 1 -35.64 -24.35 44.58
C VAL A 1 -34.95 -23.89 43.29
N ALA A 2 -34.36 -22.70 43.36
CA ALA A 2 -33.38 -22.06 42.46
C ALA A 2 -33.67 -21.89 40.94
N SER A 3 -34.26 -20.74 40.58
CA SER A 3 -34.14 -20.11 39.26
C SER A 3 -32.78 -19.43 39.14
N ARG A 4 -31.94 -19.83 38.16
CA ARG A 4 -30.64 -19.18 37.89
C ARG A 4 -30.80 -18.18 36.74
N ARG A 5 -30.89 -16.89 37.07
CA ARG A 5 -30.81 -15.76 36.13
C ARG A 5 -29.36 -15.56 35.70
N ALA A 6 -29.07 -15.74 34.42
CA ALA A 6 -27.78 -15.38 33.85
C ALA A 6 -27.65 -13.85 33.75
N THR A 7 -26.76 -13.27 34.53
CA THR A 7 -26.41 -11.84 34.45
C THR A 7 -25.55 -11.58 33.22
N ARG A 8 -26.08 -10.81 32.26
CA ARG A 8 -25.38 -10.39 31.05
C ARG A 8 -24.52 -9.17 31.40
N SER A 9 -23.21 -9.38 31.54
CA SER A 9 -22.22 -8.32 31.73
C SER A 9 -22.04 -7.55 30.42
N THR A 10 -22.47 -6.30 30.39
CA THR A 10 -22.24 -5.36 29.29
C THR A 10 -20.82 -4.81 29.41
N ARG A 11 -19.89 -5.27 28.56
CA ARG A 11 -18.61 -4.58 28.37
C ARG A 11 -18.85 -3.30 27.59
N SER A 12 -18.80 -2.16 28.29
CA SER A 12 -18.69 -0.83 27.69
C SER A 12 -17.32 -0.71 27.01
N CYS A 13 -17.32 -0.56 25.68
CA CYS A 13 -16.13 -0.19 24.92
C CYS A 13 -16.06 1.34 24.88
N ALA A 14 -15.08 1.92 25.55
CA ALA A 14 -14.85 3.36 25.53
C ALA A 14 -14.59 3.83 24.09
N ARG A 15 -15.33 4.86 23.66
CA ARG A 15 -15.23 5.48 22.34
C ARG A 15 -13.97 6.35 22.32
N SER A 16 -12.86 5.85 21.75
CA SER A 16 -11.69 6.69 21.48
C SER A 16 -12.08 7.81 20.51
N ALA A 17 -11.71 9.04 20.88
CA ALA A 17 -11.92 10.24 20.10
C ALA A 17 -11.28 10.11 18.71
N ARG A 18 -12.05 10.47 17.69
CA ARG A 18 -11.62 10.52 16.30
C ARG A 18 -10.71 11.75 16.15
N LEU A 19 -9.43 11.52 15.87
CA LEU A 19 -8.53 12.58 15.39
C LEU A 19 -9.00 12.94 13.97
N GLU A 20 -9.46 14.17 13.79
CA GLU A 20 -9.83 14.70 12.48
C GLU A 20 -8.56 14.92 11.64
N PRO A 21 -8.47 14.40 10.40
CA PRO A 21 -7.33 14.66 9.54
C PRO A 21 -7.37 16.12 9.08
N SER A 22 -6.32 16.89 9.36
CA SER A 22 -6.14 18.21 8.77
C SER A 22 -6.11 18.08 7.25
N MET A 23 -7.02 18.76 6.54
CA MET A 23 -7.02 18.83 5.08
C MET A 23 -5.66 19.35 4.61
N GLY A 24 -4.86 18.44 4.08
CA GLY A 24 -3.57 18.74 3.48
C GLY A 24 -3.77 19.62 2.25
N SER A 25 -3.04 20.74 2.24
CA SER A 25 -2.68 21.49 1.03
C SER A 25 -2.40 20.51 -0.12
N ALA A 26 -2.92 20.81 -1.32
CA ALA A 26 -2.58 20.07 -2.53
C ALA A 26 -1.05 20.07 -2.70
N SER A 27 -0.41 18.97 -2.32
CA SER A 27 1.03 18.86 -2.28
C SER A 27 1.54 18.68 -3.69
N ALA A 28 2.46 19.55 -4.11
CA ALA A 28 3.28 19.30 -5.29
C ALA A 28 3.85 17.89 -5.19
N LYS A 29 3.72 17.09 -6.24
CA LYS A 29 4.18 15.69 -6.26
C LYS A 29 5.65 15.67 -5.79
N GLN A 30 5.89 15.11 -4.62
CA GLN A 30 7.21 15.09 -4.00
C GLN A 30 8.18 14.37 -4.95
N VAL A 31 9.35 14.96 -5.19
CA VAL A 31 10.39 14.36 -6.04
C VAL A 31 10.84 13.06 -5.35
N CYS A 32 10.55 11.93 -5.97
CA CYS A 32 10.94 10.62 -5.46
C CYS A 32 12.37 10.29 -5.91
N SER A 33 13.13 9.65 -5.02
CA SER A 33 14.48 9.17 -5.27
C SER A 33 14.60 7.72 -4.84
N TYR A 34 15.62 7.02 -5.33
CA TYR A 34 16.10 5.81 -4.67
C TYR A 34 16.74 6.17 -3.33
N ILE A 35 16.60 5.31 -2.33
CA ILE A 35 17.26 5.42 -1.03
C ILE A 35 17.85 4.07 -0.62
N GLU A 36 19.09 4.08 -0.15
CA GLU A 36 19.67 2.94 0.55
C GLU A 36 19.27 3.02 2.04
N PRO A 37 18.57 2.03 2.59
CA PRO A 37 17.86 2.18 3.86
C PRO A 37 18.77 2.28 5.09
N ILE A 38 20.02 1.80 5.04
CA ILE A 38 20.93 1.79 6.19
C ILE A 38 21.69 3.12 6.30
N SER A 39 22.29 3.59 5.21
CA SER A 39 23.07 4.83 5.16
C SER A 39 22.24 6.06 4.84
N GLY A 40 21.02 5.89 4.31
CA GLY A 40 20.15 6.98 3.88
C GLY A 40 20.61 7.69 2.61
N ARG A 41 21.65 7.20 1.93
CA ARG A 41 22.11 7.77 0.66
C ARG A 41 21.01 7.71 -0.38
N THR A 42 20.82 8.81 -1.10
CA THR A 42 19.78 8.93 -2.12
C THR A 42 20.37 9.03 -3.52
N PHE A 43 19.63 8.53 -4.51
CA PHE A 43 20.01 8.57 -5.92
C PHE A 43 18.82 8.99 -6.78
N PRO A 44 19.03 9.81 -7.83
CA PRO A 44 17.98 10.26 -8.74
C PRO A 44 17.33 9.07 -9.49
N LEU A 45 16.02 9.18 -9.80
CA LEU A 45 15.29 8.17 -10.58
C LEU A 45 15.56 8.27 -12.09
N GLU A 46 16.04 9.43 -12.57
CA GLU A 46 16.34 9.69 -13.98
C GLU A 46 17.43 8.78 -14.52
N LYS A 47 18.32 8.30 -13.64
CA LYS A 47 19.36 7.34 -13.98
C LYS A 47 18.96 5.95 -13.47
N PRO A 48 18.63 4.99 -14.35
CA PRO A 48 18.30 3.64 -13.95
C PRO A 48 19.39 3.02 -13.07
N ARG A 49 18.99 2.56 -11.89
CA ARG A 49 19.88 1.93 -10.91
C ARG A 49 19.11 0.81 -10.21
N TRP A 50 19.70 -0.37 -10.15
CA TRP A 50 19.08 -1.54 -9.52
C TRP A 50 19.59 -1.76 -8.09
N SER A 51 20.78 -1.25 -7.73
CA SER A 51 21.40 -1.43 -6.42
C SER A 51 22.32 -0.26 -6.02
N PHE A 52 22.64 -0.18 -4.73
CA PHE A 52 23.72 0.64 -4.19
C PHE A 52 25.06 -0.12 -4.24
N ASP A 53 26.11 0.57 -4.69
CA ASP A 53 27.45 0.01 -4.81
C ASP A 53 28.13 -0.03 -3.42
N HIS A 54 27.99 -1.15 -2.71
CA HIS A 54 28.58 -1.35 -1.38
C HIS A 54 29.75 -2.36 -1.44
N GLY A 55 30.92 -1.88 -1.84
CA GLY A 55 32.10 -2.72 -2.03
C GLY A 55 31.82 -3.83 -3.04
N SER A 56 32.09 -5.09 -2.66
CA SER A 56 31.86 -6.25 -3.53
C SER A 56 30.42 -6.80 -3.51
N GLN A 57 29.52 -6.22 -2.70
CA GLN A 57 28.15 -6.73 -2.50
C GLN A 57 27.11 -5.63 -2.81
N PRO A 58 26.30 -5.75 -3.87
CA PRO A 58 25.27 -4.78 -4.18
C PRO A 58 24.12 -4.84 -3.15
N LEU A 59 23.66 -3.68 -2.67
CA LEU A 59 22.55 -3.59 -1.74
C LEU A 59 21.25 -3.12 -2.43
N PRO A 60 20.08 -3.65 -2.02
CA PRO A 60 18.81 -3.25 -2.61
C PRO A 60 18.51 -1.78 -2.31
N LEU A 61 17.92 -1.09 -3.28
CA LEU A 61 17.42 0.27 -3.12
C LEU A 61 15.91 0.25 -2.88
N MET A 62 15.47 1.14 -2.01
CA MET A 62 14.05 1.46 -1.81
C MET A 62 13.71 2.77 -2.52
N LEU A 63 12.42 3.12 -2.57
CA LEU A 63 11.99 4.47 -2.92
C LEU A 63 11.88 5.31 -1.65
N THR A 64 12.21 6.60 -1.73
CA THR A 64 11.90 7.54 -0.66
C THR A 64 10.40 7.53 -0.36
N PRO A 65 9.98 7.82 0.89
CA PRO A 65 8.57 7.85 1.24
C PRO A 65 7.74 8.69 0.27
N LEU A 66 6.63 8.11 -0.19
CA LEU A 66 5.61 8.77 -0.99
C LEU A 66 4.43 9.15 -0.09
N PRO A 67 3.61 10.16 -0.45
CA PRO A 67 2.45 10.57 0.34
C PRO A 67 1.37 9.49 0.53
N GLY A 68 1.52 8.34 -0.12
CA GLY A 68 0.53 7.25 -0.12
C GLY A 68 -0.66 7.55 -1.03
N ILE A 69 -1.64 6.67 -1.02
CA ILE A 69 -2.91 6.84 -1.75
C ILE A 69 -4.09 6.58 -0.85
N THR A 70 -5.21 7.20 -1.19
CA THR A 70 -6.51 6.97 -0.58
C THR A 70 -7.37 6.05 -1.44
N LYS A 71 -8.54 5.67 -0.91
CA LYS A 71 -9.51 4.88 -1.66
C LYS A 71 -10.06 5.63 -2.88
N GLN A 72 -10.12 6.96 -2.80
CA GLN A 72 -10.63 7.85 -3.83
C GLN A 72 -9.70 7.90 -5.04
N ASP A 73 -8.40 7.71 -4.83
CA ASP A 73 -7.39 7.72 -5.90
C ASP A 73 -7.42 6.44 -6.76
N ILE A 74 -8.17 5.41 -6.32
CA ILE A 74 -8.29 4.14 -7.04
C ILE A 74 -9.26 4.29 -8.22
N ARG A 75 -8.74 4.23 -9.44
CA ARG A 75 -9.52 4.32 -10.68
C ARG A 75 -10.23 3.00 -10.99
N LYS A 76 -11.42 2.82 -10.44
CA LYS A 76 -12.16 1.53 -10.52
C LYS A 76 -12.54 1.08 -11.93
N SER A 77 -12.69 2.01 -12.89
CA SER A 77 -12.99 1.70 -14.29
C SER A 77 -11.79 1.09 -15.03
N VAL A 78 -10.58 1.27 -14.52
CA VAL A 78 -9.36 0.72 -15.11
C VAL A 78 -9.19 -0.74 -14.67
N ARG A 79 -9.18 -1.66 -15.64
CA ARG A 79 -9.04 -3.12 -15.43
C ARG A 79 -7.58 -3.55 -15.57
N SER A 80 -6.68 -2.89 -14.85
CA SER A 80 -5.26 -3.20 -14.85
C SER A 80 -4.58 -2.75 -13.55
N LEU A 81 -3.27 -2.97 -13.36
CA LEU A 81 -2.54 -2.44 -12.19
C LEU A 81 -2.56 -0.91 -12.17
N TRP A 82 -2.71 -0.27 -13.33
CA TRP A 82 -2.80 1.19 -13.48
C TRP A 82 -4.00 1.82 -12.77
N ARG A 83 -4.96 1.03 -12.27
CA ARG A 83 -5.98 1.52 -11.33
C ARG A 83 -5.40 2.18 -10.07
N TYR A 84 -4.15 1.87 -9.72
CA TYR A 84 -3.40 2.41 -8.58
C TYR A 84 -2.29 3.40 -9.00
N ALA A 85 -2.39 4.01 -10.18
CA ALA A 85 -1.33 4.90 -10.71
C ALA A 85 -0.94 6.06 -9.76
N ALA A 86 -1.82 6.48 -8.86
CA ALA A 86 -1.52 7.49 -7.85
C ALA A 86 -0.41 7.06 -6.86
N ALA A 87 -0.17 5.76 -6.70
CA ALA A 87 0.90 5.24 -5.84
C ALA A 87 2.27 5.29 -6.50
N MET A 88 2.34 5.54 -7.81
CA MET A 88 3.59 5.57 -8.54
C MET A 88 4.31 6.91 -8.34
N PRO A 89 5.66 6.89 -8.21
CA PRO A 89 6.45 8.09 -7.95
C PRO A 89 6.40 9.11 -9.10
N MET A 90 6.08 8.67 -10.31
CA MET A 90 6.03 9.50 -11.51
C MET A 90 4.66 9.42 -12.19
N GLU A 91 4.32 10.47 -12.93
CA GLU A 91 3.13 10.45 -13.79
C GLU A 91 3.43 9.67 -15.08
N CYS A 92 2.60 8.67 -15.39
CA CYS A 92 2.64 7.96 -16.67
C CYS A 92 1.41 8.36 -17.49
N ARG A 93 1.61 9.22 -18.48
CA ARG A 93 0.50 9.73 -19.33
C ARG A 93 -0.04 8.68 -20.30
N SER A 94 0.83 7.78 -20.78
CA SER A 94 0.47 6.72 -21.73
C SER A 94 0.92 5.36 -21.17
N PRO A 95 0.15 4.79 -20.21
CA PRO A 95 0.50 3.52 -19.59
C PRO A 95 0.45 2.36 -20.59
N ILE A 96 1.50 1.54 -20.61
CA ILE A 96 1.51 0.27 -21.34
C ILE A 96 0.92 -0.78 -20.40
N SER A 97 -0.05 -1.55 -20.88
CA SER A 97 -0.67 -2.64 -20.13
C SER A 97 -0.74 -3.89 -21.01
N LEU A 98 -0.52 -5.05 -20.40
CA LEU A 98 -0.70 -6.36 -21.03
C LEU A 98 -1.90 -7.10 -20.41
N GLY A 99 -2.80 -6.36 -19.75
CA GLY A 99 -3.93 -6.93 -19.01
C GLY A 99 -3.54 -7.46 -17.63
N GLU A 100 -2.47 -6.93 -17.04
CA GLU A 100 -2.00 -7.31 -15.72
C GLU A 100 -2.99 -6.90 -14.60
N GLY A 101 -2.99 -7.63 -13.49
CA GLY A 101 -3.96 -7.39 -12.42
C GLY A 101 -5.33 -8.01 -12.72
N CYS A 102 -6.27 -7.86 -11.78
CA CYS A 102 -7.58 -8.52 -11.85
C CYS A 102 -7.50 -10.05 -12.12
N THR A 103 -6.39 -10.69 -11.77
CA THR A 103 -6.21 -12.14 -11.84
C THR A 103 -7.37 -12.79 -11.08
N PRO A 104 -8.19 -13.63 -11.74
CA PRO A 104 -9.33 -14.26 -11.10
C PRO A 104 -8.88 -15.06 -9.89
N LEU A 105 -9.55 -14.87 -8.76
CA LEU A 105 -9.29 -15.70 -7.60
C LEU A 105 -10.12 -16.99 -7.67
N VAL A 106 -9.47 -18.13 -7.84
CA VAL A 106 -10.10 -19.44 -7.99
C VAL A 106 -10.45 -20.01 -6.62
N LYS A 107 -11.72 -20.42 -6.46
CA LYS A 107 -12.19 -21.07 -5.22
C LYS A 107 -11.50 -22.42 -5.04
N SER A 108 -10.99 -22.68 -3.84
CA SER A 108 -10.35 -23.95 -3.49
C SER A 108 -10.49 -24.27 -2.00
N ARG A 109 -9.99 -25.45 -1.60
CA ARG A 109 -9.84 -25.86 -0.20
C ARG A 109 -8.38 -26.16 0.11
N LEU A 110 -7.85 -25.50 1.14
CA LEU A 110 -6.51 -25.74 1.67
C LEU A 110 -6.61 -26.16 3.13
N ARG A 111 -6.17 -27.40 3.45
CA ARG A 111 -6.25 -27.97 4.81
C ARG A 111 -7.65 -27.86 5.44
N GLY A 112 -8.69 -28.11 4.63
CA GLY A 112 -10.09 -28.02 5.05
C GLY A 112 -10.71 -26.62 5.02
N GLN A 113 -9.92 -25.56 4.82
CA GLN A 113 -10.41 -24.18 4.80
C GLN A 113 -10.72 -23.71 3.37
N ASN A 114 -11.83 -22.98 3.19
CA ASN A 114 -12.14 -22.34 1.91
C ASN A 114 -11.19 -21.17 1.65
N VAL A 115 -10.53 -21.17 0.49
CA VAL A 115 -9.58 -20.14 0.07
C VAL A 115 -9.87 -19.67 -1.35
N LEU A 116 -9.33 -18.51 -1.69
CA LEU A 116 -9.36 -17.92 -3.02
C LEU A 116 -7.89 -17.72 -3.47
N PHE A 117 -7.48 -18.41 -4.54
CA PHE A 117 -6.13 -18.32 -5.11
C PHE A 117 -6.08 -17.38 -6.29
#